data_AF-A0A380NBT1-F1
#
_entry.id   AF-A0A380NBT1-F1
#
_cell.length_a   1.000
_cell.length_b   1.000
_cell.length_c   1.000
_cell.angle_alpha   90.00
_cell.angle_beta   90.00
_cell.angle_gamma   90.00
#
_symmetry.space_group_name_H-M   'P 1'
#
loop_
_entity.id
_entity.type
_entity.pdbx_description
1 polymer ?
#
loop_
_entity_poly.entity_id
_entity_poly.type
_entity_poly.pdbx_seq_one_letter_code
_entity_poly.pdbx_strand_id
1 'polypeptide(L)'
;MPPSRPGPALGPRPPREPVARLSAVTGLLDRMSTARHLATLEQLCVRPFLDEGPVRSASDGTAGPGFHLALLAASQAPAGERDTAAEEFGALRESLAVVLEQRWGPAGHVSLWSAFVRAEEARIAGTGQVVEEPWRTLSASVPDVLLWRRADRWIALGTAERETEQPVRLLALATAVDPP
;
A
#
# COMPACT_ATOMS: atom_id res chain seq x y z
N MET A 1 -53.31 2.22 -49.29
CA MET A 1 -52.58 3.42 -48.83
C MET A 1 -53.10 3.85 -47.46
N PRO A 2 -52.40 3.54 -46.37
CA PRO A 2 -52.56 4.22 -45.08
C PRO A 2 -51.51 5.34 -44.91
N PRO A 3 -51.79 6.42 -44.13
CA PRO A 3 -50.86 7.53 -43.95
C PRO A 3 -49.74 7.24 -42.93
N SER A 4 -48.55 7.73 -43.27
CA SER A 4 -47.29 7.62 -42.53
C SER A 4 -47.35 8.25 -41.13
N ARG A 5 -46.83 7.54 -40.12
CA ARG A 5 -46.52 8.10 -38.79
C ARG A 5 -45.20 8.91 -38.86
N PRO A 6 -45.12 10.11 -38.27
CA PRO A 6 -43.85 10.81 -38.10
C PRO A 6 -43.08 10.25 -36.89
N GLY A 7 -41.77 10.04 -37.07
CA GLY A 7 -40.83 9.55 -36.05
C GLY A 7 -40.48 10.61 -34.98
N PRO A 8 -39.77 10.22 -33.91
CA PRO A 8 -39.57 11.06 -32.73
C PRO A 8 -38.54 12.16 -33.00
N ALA A 9 -38.87 13.37 -32.56
CA ALA A 9 -37.97 14.52 -32.57
C ALA A 9 -36.83 14.32 -31.55
N LEU A 10 -35.60 14.24 -32.06
CA LEU A 10 -34.37 14.26 -31.26
C LEU A 10 -34.13 15.71 -30.79
N GLY A 11 -34.48 16.02 -29.54
CA GLY A 11 -34.13 17.29 -28.93
C GLY A 11 -32.60 17.44 -28.74
N PRO A 12 -32.07 18.68 -28.71
CA PRO A 12 -30.65 18.92 -28.55
C PRO A 12 -30.15 18.43 -27.18
N ARG A 13 -29.07 17.62 -27.18
CA ARG A 13 -28.35 17.21 -25.97
C ARG A 13 -27.84 18.45 -25.21
N PRO A 14 -27.97 18.52 -23.88
CA PRO A 14 -27.36 19.58 -23.10
C PRO A 14 -25.82 19.49 -23.15
N PRO A 15 -25.11 20.62 -23.05
CA PRO A 15 -23.65 20.63 -23.04
C PRO A 15 -23.11 19.95 -21.78
N ARG A 16 -22.10 19.08 -21.96
CA ARG A 16 -21.32 18.48 -20.87
C ARG A 16 -20.55 19.59 -20.16
N GLU A 17 -20.89 19.88 -18.91
CA GLU A 17 -20.08 20.75 -18.07
C GLU A 17 -18.69 20.11 -17.78
N PRO A 18 -17.63 20.92 -17.65
CA PRO A 18 -16.26 20.44 -17.55
C PRO A 18 -15.93 19.88 -16.17
N VAL A 19 -15.24 18.74 -16.18
CA VAL A 19 -14.57 18.05 -15.05
C VAL A 19 -13.40 18.90 -14.54
N ALA A 20 -13.67 20.07 -13.98
CA ALA A 20 -12.63 20.98 -13.48
C ALA A 20 -12.81 21.38 -12.00
N ARG A 21 -13.95 21.05 -11.39
CA ARG A 21 -14.20 21.33 -9.96
C ARG A 21 -13.80 20.19 -9.01
N LEU A 22 -13.45 19.00 -9.52
CA LEU A 22 -13.02 17.88 -8.68
C LEU A 22 -11.52 17.95 -8.29
N SER A 23 -10.64 18.50 -9.12
CA SER A 23 -9.19 18.43 -8.90
C SER A 23 -8.69 19.19 -7.67
N ALA A 24 -9.33 20.32 -7.31
CA ALA A 24 -8.94 21.09 -6.13
C ALA A 24 -9.40 20.44 -4.81
N VAL A 25 -10.55 19.76 -4.82
CA VAL A 25 -11.07 19.01 -3.67
C VAL A 25 -10.32 17.69 -3.51
N THR A 26 -10.04 16.98 -4.60
CA THR A 26 -9.19 15.77 -4.59
C THR A 26 -7.77 16.10 -4.15
N GLY A 27 -7.16 17.20 -4.61
CA GLY A 27 -5.82 17.61 -4.16
C GLY A 27 -5.74 18.01 -2.69
N LEU A 28 -6.82 18.54 -2.09
CA LEU A 28 -6.86 18.87 -0.66
C LEU A 28 -7.11 17.62 0.21
N LEU A 29 -7.96 16.69 -0.25
CA LEU A 29 -8.16 15.39 0.39
C LEU A 29 -6.91 14.51 0.29
N ASP A 30 -6.21 14.54 -0.86
CA ASP A 30 -4.94 13.86 -1.08
C ASP A 30 -3.84 14.44 -0.17
N ARG A 31 -3.76 15.77 -0.02
CA ARG A 31 -2.79 16.40 0.89
C ARG A 31 -3.05 16.09 2.36
N MET A 32 -4.32 16.02 2.78
CA MET A 32 -4.70 15.62 4.15
C MET A 32 -4.43 14.13 4.41
N SER A 33 -4.66 13.28 3.39
CA SER A 33 -4.34 11.86 3.44
C SER A 33 -2.83 11.63 3.53
N THR A 34 -2.05 12.32 2.69
CA THR A 34 -0.59 12.30 2.68
C THR A 34 0.00 12.78 4.00
N ALA A 35 -0.50 13.87 4.59
CA ALA A 35 -0.04 14.34 5.89
C ALA A 35 -0.29 13.30 7.01
N ARG A 36 -1.43 12.61 6.99
CA ARG A 36 -1.73 11.50 7.91
C ARG A 36 -0.76 10.34 7.71
N HIS A 37 -0.54 9.91 6.47
CA HIS A 37 0.40 8.82 6.16
C HIS A 37 1.83 9.15 6.64
N LEU A 38 2.30 10.37 6.39
CA LEU A 38 3.60 10.83 6.86
C LEU A 38 3.67 10.86 8.39
N ALA A 39 2.61 11.32 9.07
CA ALA A 39 2.58 11.28 10.53
C ALA A 39 2.69 9.85 11.08
N THR A 40 1.99 8.88 10.48
CA THR A 40 2.12 7.46 10.85
C THR A 40 3.54 6.93 10.62
N LEU A 41 4.14 7.28 9.48
CA LEU A 41 5.52 6.90 9.15
C LEU A 41 6.55 7.49 10.12
N GLU A 42 6.42 8.77 10.48
CA GLU A 42 7.28 9.40 11.48
C GLU A 42 7.07 8.80 12.88
N GLN A 43 5.84 8.43 13.24
CA GLN A 43 5.56 7.70 14.48
C GLN A 43 6.26 6.34 14.51
N LEU A 44 6.25 5.60 13.40
CA LEU A 44 6.95 4.32 13.28
C LEU A 44 8.47 4.46 13.47
N CYS A 45 9.06 5.59 13.05
CA CYS A 45 10.48 5.87 13.25
C CYS A 45 10.87 6.02 14.73
N VAL A 46 9.97 6.51 15.58
CA VAL A 46 10.29 6.82 16.99
C VAL A 46 9.68 5.83 17.98
N ARG A 47 8.71 5.02 17.54
CA ARG A 47 8.02 4.07 18.41
C ARG A 47 8.99 2.96 18.85
N PRO A 48 9.13 2.71 20.17
CA PRO A 48 9.95 1.61 20.65
C PRO A 48 9.35 0.28 20.18
N PHE A 49 10.21 -0.69 19.86
CA PHE A 49 9.76 -2.06 19.62
C PHE A 49 9.36 -2.71 20.94
N LEU A 50 8.52 -3.73 20.86
CA LEU A 50 8.35 -4.64 21.99
C LEU A 50 9.60 -5.49 22.09
N ASP A 51 10.10 -5.70 23.31
CA ASP A 51 11.24 -6.59 23.56
C ASP A 51 10.81 -8.07 23.52
N GLU A 52 9.57 -8.35 23.91
CA GLU A 52 9.02 -9.70 24.05
C GLU A 52 7.48 -9.72 23.97
N GLY A 53 6.91 -10.90 23.72
CA GLY A 53 5.46 -11.13 23.71
C GLY A 53 4.88 -11.49 22.33
N PRO A 54 3.59 -11.84 22.28
CA PRO A 54 2.95 -12.31 21.06
C PRO A 54 2.77 -11.18 20.04
N VAL A 55 2.78 -11.56 18.77
CA VAL A 55 2.39 -10.67 17.66
C VAL A 55 0.93 -10.24 17.88
N ARG A 56 0.69 -8.93 17.86
CA ARG A 56 -0.63 -8.31 18.01
C ARG A 56 -1.08 -7.78 16.66
N SER A 57 -2.17 -8.32 16.14
CA SER A 57 -2.83 -7.79 14.94
C SER A 57 -4.05 -6.97 15.32
N ALA A 58 -4.17 -5.78 14.76
CA ALA A 58 -5.32 -4.87 14.85
C ALA A 58 -5.75 -4.44 13.44
N SER A 59 -6.90 -3.77 13.31
CA SER A 59 -7.37 -3.23 12.02
C SER A 59 -6.34 -2.33 11.34
N ASP A 60 -5.54 -1.64 12.16
CA ASP A 60 -4.62 -0.59 11.71
C ASP A 60 -3.18 -1.12 11.52
N GLY A 61 -2.93 -2.40 11.78
CA GLY A 61 -1.60 -3.00 11.62
C GLY A 61 -1.26 -4.13 12.59
N THR A 62 -0.03 -4.61 12.49
CA THR A 62 0.50 -5.74 13.27
C THR A 62 1.78 -5.32 13.98
N ALA A 63 1.91 -5.58 15.27
CA ALA A 63 3.13 -5.28 16.04
C ALA A 63 3.67 -6.54 16.71
N GLY A 64 5.00 -6.70 16.74
CA GLY A 64 5.66 -7.82 17.40
C GLY A 64 7.06 -7.46 17.89
N PRO A 65 7.79 -8.44 18.46
CA PRO A 65 9.16 -8.22 18.89
C PRO A 65 10.04 -7.74 17.73
N GLY A 66 10.67 -6.58 17.89
CA GLY A 66 11.56 -6.01 16.86
C GLY A 66 10.88 -5.46 15.60
N PHE A 67 9.55 -5.37 15.52
CA PHE A 67 8.87 -4.75 14.37
C PHE A 67 7.49 -4.14 14.65
N HIS A 68 7.11 -3.18 13.80
CA HIS A 68 5.76 -2.62 13.68
C HIS A 68 5.36 -2.53 12.21
N LEU A 69 4.27 -3.19 11.84
CA LEU A 69 3.60 -3.10 10.54
C LEU A 69 2.36 -2.22 10.70
N ALA A 70 2.18 -1.21 9.86
CA ALA A 70 1.03 -0.33 9.86
C ALA A 70 0.31 -0.36 8.50
N LEU A 71 -1.02 -0.37 8.55
CA LEU A 71 -1.87 -0.12 7.41
C LEU A 71 -2.01 1.38 7.21
N LEU A 72 -1.48 1.92 6.11
CA LEU A 72 -1.62 3.33 5.79
C LEU A 72 -2.95 3.61 5.08
N ALA A 73 -3.29 2.79 4.09
CA ALA A 73 -4.52 2.89 3.34
C ALA A 73 -4.96 1.50 2.83
N ALA A 74 -6.26 1.33 2.61
CA ALA A 74 -6.85 0.16 1.96
C ALA A 74 -7.84 0.61 0.90
N SER A 75 -7.81 -0.02 -0.26
CA SER A 75 -8.75 0.24 -1.34
C SER A 75 -10.15 -0.20 -0.93
N GLN A 76 -11.14 0.62 -1.28
CA GLN A 76 -12.56 0.29 -1.16
C GLN A 76 -13.17 -0.07 -2.53
N ALA A 77 -12.33 -0.21 -3.54
CA ALA A 77 -12.76 -0.55 -4.89
C ALA A 77 -13.35 -1.97 -4.91
N PRO A 78 -14.38 -2.21 -5.75
CA PRO A 78 -14.92 -3.55 -5.94
C PRO A 78 -13.87 -4.48 -6.57
N ALA A 79 -14.03 -5.79 -6.39
CA ALA A 79 -13.07 -6.79 -6.87
C ALA A 79 -12.73 -6.70 -8.38
N GLY A 80 -13.66 -6.20 -9.21
CA GLY A 80 -13.46 -6.01 -10.64
C GLY A 80 -12.63 -4.79 -11.05
N GLU A 81 -12.27 -3.92 -10.11
CA GLU A 81 -11.48 -2.70 -10.34
C GLU A 81 -10.11 -2.77 -9.66
N ARG A 82 -9.63 -4.00 -9.39
CA ARG A 82 -8.38 -4.25 -8.67
C ARG A 82 -7.17 -3.64 -9.35
N ASP A 83 -7.07 -3.77 -10.68
CA ASP A 83 -5.91 -3.27 -11.43
C ASP A 83 -5.81 -1.74 -11.33
N THR A 84 -6.93 -1.04 -11.47
CA THR A 84 -7.02 0.40 -11.23
C THR A 84 -6.60 0.76 -9.80
N ALA A 85 -7.08 0.00 -8.81
CA ALA A 85 -6.68 0.22 -7.42
C ALA A 85 -5.18 -0.03 -7.19
N ALA A 86 -4.58 -1.01 -7.87
CA ALA A 86 -3.15 -1.27 -7.81
C ALA A 86 -2.34 -0.10 -8.39
N GLU A 87 -2.77 0.44 -9.54
CA GLU A 87 -2.15 1.64 -10.14
C GLU A 87 -2.26 2.87 -9.23
N GLU A 88 -3.43 3.13 -8.66
CA GLU A 88 -3.65 4.25 -7.73
C GLU A 88 -2.78 4.13 -6.48
N PHE A 89 -2.68 2.93 -5.90
CA PHE A 89 -1.86 2.68 -4.72
C PHE A 89 -0.36 2.71 -5.04
N GLY A 90 0.04 2.29 -6.25
CA GLY A 90 1.39 2.47 -6.77
C GLY A 90 1.74 3.95 -6.89
N ALA A 91 0.86 4.77 -7.48
CA ALA A 91 1.04 6.21 -7.58
C ALA A 91 1.10 6.89 -6.19
N LEU A 92 0.27 6.46 -5.25
CA LEU A 92 0.32 6.94 -3.87
C LEU A 92 1.65 6.58 -3.20
N ARG A 93 2.13 5.33 -3.36
CA ARG A 93 3.44 4.87 -2.85
C ARG A 93 4.57 5.75 -3.39
N GLU A 94 4.60 6.01 -4.69
CA GLU A 94 5.61 6.86 -5.33
C GLU A 94 5.51 8.33 -4.87
N SER A 95 4.29 8.87 -4.71
CA SER A 95 4.11 10.24 -4.20
C SER A 95 4.65 10.42 -2.77
N LEU A 96 4.44 9.41 -1.91
CA LEU A 96 5.01 9.40 -0.56
C LEU A 96 6.52 9.24 -0.61
N ALA A 97 7.04 8.39 -1.49
CA ALA A 97 8.47 8.20 -1.69
C ALA A 97 9.18 9.53 -1.99
N VAL A 98 8.65 10.31 -2.94
CA VAL A 98 9.21 11.64 -3.29
C VAL A 98 9.30 12.55 -2.07
N VAL A 99 8.26 12.59 -1.22
CA VAL A 99 8.27 13.42 -0.01
C VAL A 99 9.24 12.89 1.04
N LEU A 100 9.33 11.56 1.20
CA LEU A 100 10.25 10.92 2.13
C LEU A 100 11.70 11.09 1.71
N GLU A 101 12.00 11.04 0.41
CA GLU A 101 13.35 11.22 -0.11
C GLU A 101 13.93 12.59 0.25
N GLN A 102 13.10 13.65 0.21
CA GLN A 102 13.50 14.99 0.64
C GLN A 102 13.83 15.07 2.14
N ARG A 103 13.29 14.16 2.96
CA ARG A 103 13.43 14.19 4.42
C ARG A 103 14.47 13.20 4.93
N TRP A 104 14.53 12.03 4.33
CA TRP A 104 15.27 10.86 4.81
C TRP A 104 16.39 10.45 3.86
N GLY A 105 16.44 11.01 2.66
CA GLY A 105 17.38 10.61 1.61
C GLY A 105 16.82 9.52 0.68
N PRO A 106 17.61 9.10 -0.32
CA PRO A 106 17.16 8.18 -1.36
C PRO A 106 16.70 6.84 -0.77
N ALA A 107 15.64 6.29 -1.35
CA ALA A 107 15.16 4.96 -0.99
C ALA A 107 16.00 3.86 -1.68
N GLY A 108 16.29 2.78 -0.96
CA GLY A 108 16.64 1.52 -1.58
C GLY A 108 15.39 0.82 -2.11
N HIS A 109 15.50 0.07 -3.19
CA HIS A 109 14.42 -0.79 -3.68
C HIS A 109 14.78 -2.25 -3.46
N VAL A 110 13.90 -3.00 -2.80
CA VAL A 110 14.13 -4.41 -2.48
C VAL A 110 12.93 -5.24 -2.95
N SER A 111 13.19 -6.21 -3.81
CA SER A 111 12.19 -7.21 -4.19
C SER A 111 12.06 -8.27 -3.09
N LEU A 112 10.84 -8.56 -2.68
CA LEU A 112 10.54 -9.60 -1.69
C LEU A 112 10.26 -10.97 -2.33
N TRP A 113 10.40 -11.10 -3.65
CA TRP A 113 10.10 -12.35 -4.35
C TRP A 113 10.95 -13.52 -3.89
N SER A 114 12.26 -13.33 -3.69
CA SER A 114 13.14 -14.40 -3.21
C SER A 114 12.77 -14.84 -1.78
N ALA A 115 12.44 -13.89 -0.91
CA ALA A 115 11.96 -14.18 0.44
C ALA A 115 10.62 -14.97 0.40
N PHE A 116 9.69 -14.55 -0.46
CA PHE A 116 8.42 -15.26 -0.65
C PHE A 116 8.64 -16.71 -1.09
N VAL A 117 9.44 -16.95 -2.14
CA VAL A 117 9.73 -18.29 -2.66
C VAL A 117 10.35 -19.17 -1.57
N ARG A 118 11.36 -18.66 -0.85
CA ARG A 118 12.00 -19.42 0.24
C ARG A 118 11.02 -19.75 1.38
N ALA A 119 10.12 -18.84 1.71
CA ALA A 119 9.11 -19.07 2.74
C ALA A 119 8.11 -20.17 2.31
N GLU A 120 7.66 -20.15 1.05
CA GLU A 120 6.75 -21.18 0.51
C GLU A 120 7.44 -22.54 0.37
N GLU A 121 8.69 -22.58 -0.11
CA GLU A 121 9.47 -23.81 -0.19
C GLU A 121 9.65 -24.44 1.20
N ALA A 122 10.00 -23.64 2.22
CA ALA A 122 10.13 -24.11 3.58
C ALA A 122 8.80 -24.64 4.15
N ARG A 123 7.69 -23.95 3.86
CA ARG A 123 6.34 -24.38 4.23
C ARG A 123 5.97 -25.73 3.59
N ILE A 124 6.26 -25.92 2.31
CA ILE A 124 5.94 -27.15 1.56
C ILE A 124 6.83 -28.31 2.00
N ALA A 125 8.14 -28.07 2.14
CA ALA A 125 9.12 -29.10 2.47
C ALA A 125 9.17 -29.43 3.97
N GLY A 126 8.52 -28.62 4.82
CA GLY A 126 8.60 -28.74 6.29
C GLY A 126 10.02 -28.48 6.81
N THR A 127 10.85 -27.73 6.07
CA THR A 127 12.24 -27.46 6.44
C THR A 127 12.33 -26.22 7.32
N GLY A 128 13.31 -26.20 8.22
CA GLY A 128 13.56 -25.07 9.13
C GLY A 128 14.20 -23.84 8.48
N GLN A 129 14.15 -23.70 7.15
CA GLN A 129 14.72 -22.54 6.47
C GLN A 129 13.78 -21.35 6.65
N VAL A 130 14.08 -20.53 7.65
CA VAL A 130 13.17 -19.50 8.14
C VAL A 130 13.55 -18.17 7.53
N VAL A 131 12.70 -17.64 6.64
CA VAL A 131 12.63 -16.19 6.45
C VAL A 131 12.15 -15.61 7.77
N GLU A 132 12.93 -14.71 8.35
CA GLU A 132 12.63 -14.12 9.65
C GLU A 132 11.39 -13.21 9.57
N GLU A 133 10.64 -13.14 10.67
CA GLU A 133 9.67 -12.05 10.81
C GLU A 133 10.45 -10.73 10.92
N PRO A 134 9.93 -9.63 10.37
CA PRO A 134 8.62 -9.45 9.73
C PRO A 134 8.60 -9.74 8.23
N TRP A 135 9.74 -10.06 7.62
CA TRP A 135 9.89 -10.19 6.18
C TRP A 135 9.09 -11.36 5.61
N ARG A 136 8.95 -12.45 6.37
CA ARG A 136 8.08 -13.57 5.99
C ARG A 136 6.65 -13.09 5.76
N THR A 137 6.04 -12.47 6.77
CA THR A 137 4.67 -11.96 6.69
C THR A 137 4.51 -10.93 5.57
N LEU A 138 5.48 -10.02 5.42
CA LEU A 138 5.40 -8.98 4.40
C LEU A 138 5.49 -9.54 2.97
N SER A 139 6.42 -10.49 2.73
CA SER A 139 6.65 -11.08 1.41
C SER A 139 5.46 -11.88 0.85
N ALA A 140 4.57 -12.37 1.73
CA ALA A 140 3.36 -13.07 1.32
C ALA A 140 2.35 -12.17 0.60
N SER A 141 2.38 -10.85 0.88
CA SER A 141 1.37 -9.90 0.39
C SER A 141 1.96 -8.79 -0.49
N VAL A 142 3.21 -8.41 -0.26
CA VAL A 142 3.89 -7.29 -0.92
C VAL A 142 4.98 -7.81 -1.87
N PRO A 143 5.00 -7.39 -3.14
CA PRO A 143 6.01 -7.85 -4.11
C PRO A 143 7.38 -7.22 -3.92
N ASP A 144 7.42 -5.94 -3.58
CA ASP A 144 8.63 -5.15 -3.39
C ASP A 144 8.37 -3.97 -2.45
N VAL A 145 9.45 -3.44 -1.90
CA VAL A 145 9.40 -2.31 -0.96
C VAL A 145 10.43 -1.26 -1.30
N LEU A 146 10.05 -0.01 -1.03
CA LEU A 146 11.00 1.07 -0.84
C LEU A 146 11.50 1.03 0.60
N LEU A 147 12.81 1.16 0.78
CA LEU A 147 13.49 0.91 2.04
C LEU A 147 14.39 2.09 2.41
N TRP A 148 14.24 2.58 3.64
CA TRP A 148 15.08 3.60 4.24
C TRP A 148 15.71 3.09 5.52
N ARG A 149 16.94 3.53 5.80
CA ARG A 149 17.58 3.35 7.11
C ARG A 149 17.40 4.62 7.93
N ARG A 150 16.78 4.50 9.11
CA ARG A 150 16.60 5.62 10.06
C ARG A 150 17.12 5.20 11.41
N ALA A 151 18.15 5.90 11.90
CA ALA A 151 18.85 5.54 13.13
C ALA A 151 19.24 4.04 13.14
N ASP A 152 18.65 3.28 14.05
CA ASP A 152 18.90 1.87 14.28
C ASP A 152 17.87 0.92 13.63
N ARG A 153 16.90 1.44 12.86
CA ARG A 153 15.83 0.64 12.23
C ARG A 153 15.66 0.87 10.74
N TRP A 154 15.11 -0.14 10.09
CA TRP A 154 14.64 -0.12 8.73
C TRP A 154 13.20 0.36 8.67
N ILE A 155 12.90 1.23 7.71
CA ILE A 155 11.54 1.66 7.38
C ILE A 155 11.26 1.19 5.96
N ALA A 156 10.28 0.33 5.76
CA ALA A 156 9.86 -0.17 4.46
C ALA A 156 8.45 0.33 4.10
N LEU A 157 8.21 0.61 2.83
CA LEU A 157 6.91 1.02 2.28
C LEU A 157 6.60 0.18 1.04
N GLY A 158 5.45 -0.47 1.00
CA GLY A 158 5.07 -1.33 -0.12
C GLY A 158 3.55 -1.46 -0.31
N THR A 159 3.15 -1.88 -1.51
CA THR A 159 1.75 -2.16 -1.85
C THR A 159 1.46 -3.63 -1.71
N ALA A 160 0.48 -3.98 -0.87
CA ALA A 160 0.00 -5.35 -0.75
C ALA A 160 -1.07 -5.60 -1.81
N GLU A 161 -0.63 -6.20 -2.91
CA GLU A 161 -1.47 -6.49 -4.09
C GLU A 161 -1.46 -7.96 -4.49
N ARG A 162 -0.56 -8.79 -3.94
CA ARG A 162 -0.42 -10.21 -4.30
C ARG A 162 -1.67 -11.04 -3.99
N GLU A 163 -2.38 -10.68 -2.93
CA GLU A 163 -3.54 -11.46 -2.46
C GLU A 163 -4.83 -11.01 -3.14
N THR A 164 -5.25 -11.73 -4.18
CA THR A 164 -6.42 -11.36 -5.01
C THR A 164 -7.73 -11.22 -4.24
N GLU A 165 -7.89 -11.99 -3.17
CA GLU A 165 -9.09 -11.99 -2.31
C GLU A 165 -9.14 -10.80 -1.34
N GLN A 166 -8.01 -10.13 -1.15
CA GLN A 166 -7.89 -9.02 -0.21
C GLN A 166 -7.80 -7.69 -0.96
N PRO A 167 -8.39 -6.59 -0.46
CA PRO A 167 -8.26 -5.29 -1.11
C PRO A 167 -6.78 -4.90 -1.24
N VAL A 168 -6.45 -4.12 -2.27
CA VAL A 168 -5.13 -3.50 -2.41
C VAL A 168 -4.88 -2.61 -1.20
N ARG A 169 -3.72 -2.72 -0.56
CA ARG A 169 -3.35 -1.92 0.62
C ARG A 169 -2.00 -1.28 0.47
N LEU A 170 -1.80 -0.15 1.15
CA LEU A 170 -0.49 0.46 1.35
C LEU A 170 -0.03 0.14 2.77
N LEU A 171 1.12 -0.51 2.90
CA LEU A 171 1.69 -0.94 4.18
C LEU A 171 3.02 -0.24 4.45
N ALA A 172 3.24 0.11 5.71
CA ALA A 172 4.53 0.57 6.21
C ALA A 172 5.05 -0.41 7.27
N LEU A 173 6.34 -0.71 7.22
CA LEU A 173 7.02 -1.56 8.19
C LEU A 173 8.15 -0.76 8.85
N ALA A 174 8.27 -0.81 10.17
CA ALA A 174 9.48 -0.48 10.89
C ALA A 174 10.04 -1.73 11.53
N THR A 175 11.33 -2.02 11.35
CA THR A 175 11.95 -3.20 11.95
C THR A 175 13.43 -3.01 12.24
N ALA A 176 13.93 -3.68 13.28
CA ALA A 176 15.35 -3.81 13.52
C ALA A 176 16.00 -4.95 12.70
N VAL A 177 15.19 -5.84 12.11
CA VAL A 177 15.66 -7.01 11.36
C VAL A 177 16.11 -6.59 9.97
N ASP A 178 17.30 -7.02 9.57
CA ASP A 178 17.87 -6.69 8.27
C ASP A 178 17.01 -7.26 7.12
N PRO A 179 16.90 -6.53 5.99
CA PRO A 179 16.17 -7.00 4.82
C PRO A 179 16.79 -8.27 4.23
N PRO A 180 15.97 -9.12 3.57
CA PRO A 180 16.40 -10.39 2.98
C PRO A 180 17.27 -10.25 1.73
#